data_AF-A0A4V1FYI3-F1
#
_entry.id   AF-A0A4V1FYI3-F1
#
_cell.length_a   1.000
_cell.length_b   1.000
_cell.length_c   1.000
_cell.angle_alpha   90.00
_cell.angle_beta   90.00
_cell.angle_gamma   90.00
#
_symmetry.space_group_name_H-M   'P 1'
#
loop_
_entity.id
_entity.type
_entity.pdbx_description
1 polymer ?
#
loop_
_entity_poly.entity_id
_entity_poly.type
_entity_poly.pdbx_seq_one_letter_code
_entity_poly.pdbx_strand_id
1 'polypeptide(L)'
;MSDDYYTKDDFADDLAVDESRFDRAPDEETIERVVSNVEERNVAVHVFDDGESAREHLRDQLPDGAEVMDGHSTTLEEIGFTDDLEAEDGFDYLGARLQEIDDDEERFRARREATTADVFVDSVNAIAESGELVGANALGNAVGAWAFAAESLVLVGSTNKIVDDWETAVERVREFAYPLEDARAEEVYGQGSVVGKLVSLEHERVDDRTQLVLIDEPHGF
;
A
#
# COMPACT_ATOMS: atom_id res chain seq x y z
N MET A 1 -6.85 -9.53 -15.24
CA MET A 1 -6.21 -9.90 -13.97
C MET A 1 -5.50 -11.21 -14.22
N SER A 2 -4.21 -11.29 -13.93
CA SER A 2 -3.53 -12.58 -13.90
C SER A 2 -4.25 -13.49 -12.90
N ASP A 3 -4.52 -14.75 -13.24
CA ASP A 3 -5.15 -15.74 -12.35
C ASP A 3 -4.19 -16.20 -11.20
N ASP A 4 -3.12 -15.44 -10.94
CA ASP A 4 -1.96 -15.87 -10.15
C ASP A 4 -1.75 -15.08 -8.82
N TYR A 5 -2.65 -14.15 -8.46
CA TYR A 5 -2.53 -13.38 -7.20
C TYR A 5 -3.43 -13.94 -6.10
N TYR A 6 -2.91 -13.95 -4.87
CA TYR A 6 -3.66 -14.33 -3.68
C TYR A 6 -4.36 -13.11 -3.08
N THR A 7 -5.56 -13.33 -2.58
CA THR A 7 -6.40 -12.36 -1.89
C THR A 7 -6.57 -12.77 -0.42
N LYS A 8 -7.23 -11.94 0.38
CA LYS A 8 -7.60 -12.33 1.76
C LYS A 8 -8.49 -13.57 1.80
N ASP A 9 -9.37 -13.75 0.81
CA ASP A 9 -10.35 -14.85 0.78
C ASP A 9 -9.67 -16.23 0.69
N ASP A 10 -8.43 -16.28 0.19
CA ASP A 10 -7.63 -17.50 0.11
C ASP A 10 -7.15 -18.00 1.48
N PHE A 11 -7.14 -17.14 2.51
CA PHE A 11 -6.52 -17.43 3.80
C PHE A 11 -7.41 -17.13 5.02
N ALA A 12 -8.37 -16.21 4.92
CA ALA A 12 -9.09 -15.66 6.06
C ALA A 12 -9.83 -16.73 6.88
N ASP A 13 -10.52 -17.65 6.21
CA ASP A 13 -11.25 -18.75 6.85
C ASP A 13 -10.34 -19.68 7.67
N ASP A 14 -9.17 -20.02 7.13
CA ASP A 14 -8.23 -20.96 7.77
C ASP A 14 -7.47 -20.31 8.92
N LEU A 15 -7.18 -19.01 8.82
CA LEU A 15 -6.47 -18.26 9.85
C LEU A 15 -7.39 -17.72 10.95
N ALA A 16 -8.71 -17.75 10.74
CA ALA A 16 -9.73 -17.25 11.67
C ALA A 16 -9.47 -15.79 12.12
N VAL A 17 -9.11 -14.93 11.16
CA VAL A 17 -8.94 -13.48 11.38
C VAL A 17 -10.30 -12.81 11.64
N ASP A 18 -10.32 -11.74 12.43
CA ASP A 18 -11.57 -11.05 12.80
C ASP A 18 -11.98 -10.01 11.73
N GLU A 19 -12.51 -10.48 10.61
CA GLU A 19 -13.05 -9.63 9.53
C GLU A 19 -14.13 -8.67 10.04
N SER A 20 -14.96 -9.12 11.01
CA SER A 20 -16.03 -8.30 11.58
C SER A 20 -15.51 -7.07 12.31
N ARG A 21 -14.24 -7.09 12.74
CA ARG A 21 -13.57 -5.98 13.37
C ARG A 21 -12.75 -5.16 12.38
N PHE A 22 -12.01 -5.85 11.50
CA PHE A 22 -10.91 -5.28 10.72
C PHE A 22 -11.16 -5.14 9.22
N ASP A 23 -12.26 -5.67 8.69
CA ASP A 23 -12.56 -5.67 7.26
C ASP A 23 -14.03 -5.29 6.99
N ARG A 24 -14.43 -4.12 7.47
CA ARG A 24 -15.81 -3.65 7.43
C ARG A 24 -16.00 -2.57 6.37
N ALA A 25 -17.12 -2.61 5.65
CA ALA A 25 -17.55 -1.48 4.82
C ALA A 25 -18.09 -0.35 5.71
N PRO A 26 -17.45 0.83 5.76
CA PRO A 26 -17.98 2.00 6.46
C PRO A 26 -19.18 2.61 5.71
N ASP A 27 -19.92 3.49 6.37
CA ASP A 27 -20.94 4.31 5.70
C ASP A 27 -20.33 5.58 5.06
N GLU A 28 -21.10 6.21 4.17
CA GLU A 28 -20.70 7.40 3.43
C GLU A 28 -20.26 8.55 4.37
N GLU A 29 -20.97 8.76 5.49
CA GLU A 29 -20.61 9.79 6.48
C GLU A 29 -19.24 9.52 7.11
N THR A 30 -18.91 8.26 7.37
CA THR A 30 -17.60 7.85 7.89
C THR A 30 -16.50 8.06 6.85
N ILE A 31 -16.75 7.71 5.58
CA ILE A 31 -15.80 7.95 4.49
C ILE A 31 -15.51 9.45 4.33
N GLU A 32 -16.55 10.28 4.26
CA GLU A 32 -16.40 11.75 4.14
C GLU A 32 -15.57 12.35 5.29
N ARG A 33 -15.81 11.87 6.52
CA ARG A 33 -15.07 12.30 7.71
C ARG A 33 -13.61 11.86 7.68
N VAL A 34 -13.33 10.62 7.27
CA VAL A 34 -11.97 10.10 7.11
C VAL A 34 -11.22 10.93 6.07
N VAL A 35 -11.83 11.19 4.91
CA VAL A 35 -11.26 12.03 3.84
C VAL A 35 -10.86 13.39 4.39
N SER A 36 -11.79 14.10 5.04
CA SER A 36 -11.51 15.40 5.66
C SER A 36 -10.35 15.34 6.66
N ASN A 37 -10.31 14.30 7.49
CA ASN A 37 -9.28 14.15 8.51
C ASN A 37 -7.89 13.83 7.93
N VAL A 38 -7.83 13.06 6.83
CA VAL A 38 -6.58 12.79 6.10
C VAL A 38 -6.10 14.07 5.39
N GLU A 39 -7.00 14.83 4.78
CA GLU A 39 -6.67 16.11 4.14
C GLU A 39 -6.15 17.16 5.15
N GLU A 40 -6.73 17.23 6.35
CA GLU A 40 -6.23 18.09 7.44
C GLU A 40 -4.79 17.72 7.88
N ARG A 41 -4.32 16.52 7.54
CA ARG A 41 -2.93 16.07 7.74
C ARG A 41 -2.00 16.36 6.56
N ASN A 42 -2.45 17.17 5.59
CA ASN A 42 -1.71 17.56 4.40
C ASN A 42 -1.45 16.39 3.42
N VAL A 43 -2.38 15.43 3.38
CA VAL A 43 -2.36 14.33 2.42
C VAL A 43 -3.54 14.54 1.46
N ALA A 44 -3.27 14.66 0.17
CA ALA A 44 -4.35 14.77 -0.83
C ALA A 44 -5.14 13.45 -0.89
N VAL A 45 -6.46 13.51 -1.06
CA VAL A 45 -7.29 12.29 -1.14
C VAL A 45 -8.09 12.27 -2.43
N HIS A 46 -8.03 11.14 -3.14
CA HIS A 46 -8.80 10.88 -4.35
C HIS A 46 -9.67 9.64 -4.12
N VAL A 47 -10.98 9.82 -4.09
CA VAL A 47 -11.95 8.74 -3.85
C VAL A 47 -12.48 8.22 -5.19
N PHE A 48 -12.50 6.89 -5.34
CA PHE A 48 -13.01 6.18 -6.50
C PHE A 48 -14.00 5.11 -6.08
N ASP A 49 -15.04 4.90 -6.90
CA ASP A 49 -16.08 3.90 -6.61
C ASP A 49 -15.57 2.45 -6.78
N ASP A 50 -14.56 2.24 -7.62
CA ASP A 50 -14.06 0.91 -7.99
C ASP A 50 -12.56 0.90 -8.31
N GLY A 51 -11.98 -0.30 -8.26
CA GLY A 51 -10.55 -0.52 -8.53
C GLY A 51 -10.11 -0.19 -9.97
N GLU A 52 -11.01 -0.28 -10.95
CA GLU A 52 -10.71 0.04 -12.36
C GLU A 52 -10.46 1.54 -12.53
N SER A 53 -11.35 2.37 -11.97
CA SER A 53 -11.25 3.83 -11.99
C SER A 53 -10.02 4.32 -11.21
N ALA A 54 -9.72 3.68 -10.07
CA ALA A 54 -8.51 3.97 -9.30
C ALA A 54 -7.23 3.63 -10.10
N ARG A 55 -7.21 2.46 -10.76
CA ARG A 55 -6.09 2.05 -11.64
C ARG A 55 -5.89 3.03 -12.79
N GLU A 56 -6.94 3.47 -13.46
CA GLU A 56 -6.83 4.47 -14.54
C GLU A 56 -6.18 5.76 -14.04
N HIS A 57 -6.65 6.28 -12.89
CA HIS A 57 -6.04 7.44 -12.26
C HIS A 57 -4.56 7.23 -11.91
N LEU A 58 -4.21 6.08 -11.35
CA LEU A 58 -2.82 5.74 -11.02
C LEU A 58 -1.89 5.70 -12.24
N ARG A 59 -2.39 5.33 -13.42
CA ARG A 59 -1.60 5.36 -14.67
C ARG A 59 -1.38 6.79 -15.16
N ASP A 60 -2.43 7.59 -15.16
CA ASP A 60 -2.42 8.95 -15.70
C ASP A 60 -1.50 9.92 -14.92
N GLN A 61 -1.21 9.61 -13.66
CA GLN A 61 -0.36 10.44 -12.80
C GLN A 61 1.13 10.10 -12.86
N LEU A 62 1.53 8.96 -13.44
CA LEU A 62 2.95 8.60 -13.52
C LEU A 62 3.64 9.49 -14.56
N PRO A 63 4.68 10.28 -14.19
CA PRO A 63 5.34 11.16 -15.14
C PRO A 63 6.18 10.38 -16.16
N ASP A 64 6.16 10.83 -17.41
CA ASP A 64 7.05 10.30 -18.45
C ASP A 64 8.53 10.38 -18.01
N GLY A 65 9.20 9.23 -18.03
CA GLY A 65 10.61 9.07 -17.70
C GLY A 65 10.93 9.08 -16.20
N ALA A 66 9.92 9.10 -15.33
CA ALA A 66 10.14 9.00 -13.88
C ALA A 66 10.68 7.63 -13.47
N GLU A 67 11.50 7.62 -12.42
CA GLU A 67 11.82 6.41 -11.67
C GLU A 67 10.64 6.07 -10.75
N VAL A 68 10.05 4.88 -10.94
CA VAL A 68 8.89 4.41 -10.17
C VAL A 68 9.26 3.17 -9.39
N MET A 69 8.94 3.14 -8.11
CA MET A 69 9.13 1.98 -7.23
C MET A 69 7.84 1.66 -6.47
N ASP A 70 7.61 0.40 -6.15
CA ASP A 70 6.49 -0.02 -5.32
C ASP A 70 6.91 -0.68 -3.99
N GLY A 71 5.96 -0.75 -3.06
CA GLY A 71 6.12 -1.47 -1.79
C GLY A 71 5.88 -2.98 -1.87
N HIS A 72 5.39 -3.49 -3.01
CA HIS A 72 4.65 -4.74 -3.20
C HIS A 72 3.39 -4.82 -2.34
N SER A 73 2.23 -4.92 -2.99
CA SER A 73 0.94 -4.87 -2.32
C SER A 73 -0.12 -5.70 -3.02
N THR A 74 -0.84 -6.51 -2.25
CA THR A 74 -2.04 -7.22 -2.72
C THR A 74 -3.14 -6.28 -3.20
N THR A 75 -3.28 -5.08 -2.63
CA THR A 75 -4.25 -4.09 -3.16
C THR A 75 -3.87 -3.65 -4.57
N LEU A 76 -2.59 -3.43 -4.85
CA LEU A 76 -2.12 -3.08 -6.20
C LEU A 76 -2.24 -4.26 -7.19
N GLU A 77 -2.03 -5.49 -6.71
CA GLU A 77 -2.24 -6.72 -7.46
C GLU A 77 -3.72 -6.90 -7.84
N GLU A 78 -4.64 -6.77 -6.88
CA GLU A 78 -6.08 -6.95 -7.07
C GLU A 78 -6.69 -5.94 -8.03
N ILE A 79 -6.27 -4.67 -7.99
CA ILE A 79 -6.75 -3.67 -8.96
C ILE A 79 -6.06 -3.84 -10.33
N GLY A 80 -4.99 -4.64 -10.42
CA GLY A 80 -4.22 -4.87 -11.63
C GLY A 80 -3.21 -3.77 -11.97
N PHE A 81 -2.83 -2.95 -10.99
CA PHE A 81 -1.81 -1.90 -11.17
C PHE A 81 -0.39 -2.48 -11.13
N THR A 82 -0.16 -3.60 -10.44
CA THR A 82 1.13 -4.31 -10.50
C THR A 82 1.47 -4.71 -11.94
N ASP A 83 0.51 -5.25 -12.69
CA ASP A 83 0.68 -5.57 -14.13
C ASP A 83 1.06 -4.33 -14.96
N ASP A 84 0.57 -3.14 -14.58
CA ASP A 84 0.86 -1.89 -15.27
C ASP A 84 2.26 -1.37 -14.99
N LEU A 85 2.73 -1.52 -13.75
CA LEU A 85 4.10 -1.21 -13.38
C LEU A 85 5.09 -2.08 -14.14
N GLU A 86 4.82 -3.38 -14.23
CA GLU A 86 5.64 -4.35 -14.95
C GLU A 86 5.64 -4.13 -16.48
N ALA A 87 4.58 -3.53 -17.02
CA ALA A 87 4.52 -3.20 -18.44
C ALA A 87 5.46 -2.03 -18.82
N GLU A 88 5.92 -1.23 -17.86
CA GLU A 88 6.87 -0.11 -18.05
C GLU A 88 6.46 0.85 -19.20
N ASP A 89 5.22 1.32 -19.21
CA ASP A 89 4.74 2.23 -20.26
C ASP A 89 5.09 3.69 -19.94
N GLY A 90 6.26 4.13 -20.40
CA GLY A 90 6.66 5.54 -20.35
C GLY A 90 7.48 5.96 -19.13
N PHE A 91 7.68 5.09 -18.14
CA PHE A 91 8.49 5.32 -16.93
C PHE A 91 9.51 4.18 -16.72
N ASP A 92 10.46 4.33 -15.79
CA ASP A 92 11.43 3.27 -15.43
C ASP A 92 11.00 2.61 -14.11
N TYR A 93 10.53 1.37 -14.19
CA TYR A 93 10.11 0.60 -13.01
C TYR A 93 11.32 -0.05 -12.33
N LEU A 94 11.70 0.50 -11.18
CA LEU A 94 12.87 0.03 -10.42
C LEU A 94 12.68 -1.37 -9.84
N GLY A 95 11.43 -1.80 -9.59
CA GLY A 95 11.11 -3.13 -9.07
C GLY A 95 11.62 -4.25 -9.98
N ALA A 96 11.41 -4.14 -11.29
CA ALA A 96 11.92 -5.09 -12.28
C ALA A 96 13.46 -5.14 -12.27
N ARG A 97 14.12 -3.97 -12.24
CA ARG A 97 15.59 -3.87 -12.18
C ARG A 97 16.16 -4.58 -10.95
N LEU A 98 15.54 -4.44 -9.79
CA LEU A 98 16.00 -5.08 -8.55
C LEU A 98 15.96 -6.61 -8.61
N GLN A 99 15.00 -7.17 -9.35
CA GLN A 99 14.87 -8.62 -9.52
C GLN A 99 15.97 -9.20 -10.42
N GLU A 100 16.55 -8.39 -11.32
CA GLU A 100 17.64 -8.80 -12.22
C GLU A 100 19.02 -8.84 -11.54
N ILE A 101 19.16 -8.32 -10.31
CA ILE A 101 20.43 -8.26 -9.59
C ILE A 101 20.66 -9.53 -8.76
N ASP A 102 21.62 -10.36 -9.20
CA ASP A 102 22.00 -11.61 -8.52
C ASP A 102 22.80 -11.40 -7.22
N ASP A 103 23.66 -10.37 -7.17
CA ASP A 103 24.49 -10.10 -5.99
C ASP A 103 23.68 -9.42 -4.88
N ASP A 104 23.65 -10.06 -3.71
CA ASP A 104 22.85 -9.56 -2.57
C ASP A 104 23.27 -8.16 -2.13
N GLU A 105 24.57 -7.86 -2.05
CA GLU A 105 25.05 -6.56 -1.57
C GLU A 105 24.71 -5.45 -2.55
N GLU A 106 24.88 -5.71 -3.84
CA GLU A 106 24.49 -4.82 -4.93
C GLU A 106 22.98 -4.58 -4.93
N ARG A 107 22.17 -5.63 -4.83
CA ARG A 107 20.71 -5.52 -4.76
C ARG A 107 20.25 -4.73 -3.55
N PHE A 108 20.90 -4.91 -2.39
CA PHE A 108 20.62 -4.11 -1.21
C PHE A 108 20.99 -2.62 -1.38
N ARG A 109 22.03 -2.31 -2.16
CA ARG A 109 22.40 -0.93 -2.49
C ARG A 109 21.38 -0.30 -3.44
N ALA A 110 21.08 -0.98 -4.54
CA ALA A 110 20.06 -0.55 -5.48
C ALA A 110 18.68 -0.38 -4.81
N ARG A 111 18.29 -1.28 -3.89
CA ARG A 111 17.02 -1.14 -3.15
C ARG A 111 16.97 0.11 -2.27
N ARG A 112 18.10 0.56 -1.70
CA ARG A 112 18.14 1.83 -0.94
C ARG A 112 18.01 3.04 -1.86
N GLU A 113 18.58 2.96 -3.06
CA GLU A 113 18.44 3.99 -4.09
C GLU A 113 16.98 4.02 -4.59
N ALA A 114 16.36 2.87 -4.82
CA ALA A 114 14.95 2.79 -5.23
C ALA A 114 13.96 3.31 -4.17
N THR A 115 14.31 3.32 -2.88
CA THR A 115 13.52 3.98 -1.84
C THR A 115 13.42 5.50 -2.05
N THR A 116 14.34 6.11 -2.81
CA THR A 116 14.32 7.54 -3.15
C THR A 116 13.80 7.81 -4.57
N ALA A 117 12.98 6.91 -5.13
CA ALA A 117 12.37 7.08 -6.44
C ALA A 117 11.56 8.39 -6.56
N ASP A 118 11.39 8.87 -7.79
CA ASP A 118 10.56 10.03 -8.11
C ASP A 118 9.11 9.80 -7.65
N VAL A 119 8.59 8.58 -7.89
CA VAL A 119 7.28 8.13 -7.42
C VAL A 119 7.43 6.80 -6.69
N PHE A 120 6.94 6.76 -5.45
CA PHE A 120 6.81 5.51 -4.70
C PHE A 120 5.34 5.19 -4.46
N VAL A 121 4.89 4.03 -4.94
CA VAL A 121 3.51 3.57 -4.80
C VAL A 121 3.43 2.45 -3.77
N ASP A 122 2.55 2.56 -2.79
CA ASP A 122 2.36 1.52 -1.78
C ASP A 122 0.92 1.44 -1.33
N SER A 123 0.54 0.36 -0.64
CA SER A 123 -0.76 0.28 0.03
C SER A 123 -0.65 0.55 1.52
N VAL A 124 -1.68 1.19 2.07
CA VAL A 124 -1.86 1.23 3.52
C VAL A 124 -2.32 -0.13 4.05
N ASN A 125 -1.90 -0.45 5.27
CA ASN A 125 -2.44 -1.58 6.03
C ASN A 125 -3.57 -1.16 6.97
N ALA A 126 -3.75 0.12 7.26
CA ALA A 126 -4.92 0.62 8.00
C ALA A 126 -5.04 2.14 7.83
N ILE A 127 -6.28 2.61 7.94
CA ILE A 127 -6.63 4.03 7.97
C ILE A 127 -7.42 4.25 9.26
N ALA A 128 -6.87 5.03 10.20
CA ALA A 128 -7.64 5.40 11.38
C ALA A 128 -8.72 6.42 10.99
N GLU A 129 -9.90 6.35 11.59
CA GLU A 129 -10.95 7.36 11.38
C GLU A 129 -10.49 8.76 11.78
N SER A 130 -9.56 8.85 12.73
CA SER A 130 -8.92 10.10 13.09
C SER A 130 -8.08 10.67 11.96
N GLY A 131 -7.62 9.88 10.97
CA GLY A 131 -6.95 10.24 9.72
C GLY A 131 -5.50 9.79 9.57
N GLU A 132 -4.92 9.08 10.55
CA GLU A 132 -3.58 8.50 10.44
C GLU A 132 -3.56 7.31 9.47
N LEU A 133 -2.54 7.26 8.61
CA LEU A 133 -2.30 6.14 7.71
C LEU A 133 -1.21 5.24 8.31
N VAL A 134 -1.45 3.94 8.38
CA VAL A 134 -0.53 2.97 9.00
C VAL A 134 -0.07 1.95 7.97
N GLY A 135 1.24 1.75 7.91
CA GLY A 135 1.89 0.76 7.05
C GLY A 135 2.93 -0.04 7.82
N ALA A 136 3.20 -1.26 7.35
CA ALA A 136 4.22 -2.14 7.89
C ALA A 136 5.07 -2.75 6.77
N ASN A 137 6.35 -2.97 7.06
CA ASN A 137 7.23 -3.65 6.14
C ASN A 137 8.29 -4.46 6.89
N ALA A 138 8.57 -5.67 6.40
CA ALA A 138 9.52 -6.57 7.04
C ALA A 138 10.96 -6.01 7.00
N LEU A 139 11.43 -5.61 5.82
CA LEU A 139 12.80 -5.16 5.63
C LEU A 139 13.00 -3.70 6.05
N GLY A 140 12.06 -2.83 5.68
CA GLY A 140 12.02 -1.40 5.98
C GLY A 140 12.10 -0.48 4.76
N ASN A 141 12.26 -1.01 3.55
CA ASN A 141 12.44 -0.19 2.34
C ASN A 141 11.18 0.61 1.99
N ALA A 142 9.99 -0.01 2.04
CA ALA A 142 8.74 0.67 1.74
C ALA A 142 8.45 1.79 2.75
N VAL A 143 8.48 1.46 4.05
CA VAL A 143 8.26 2.47 5.11
C VAL A 143 9.34 3.56 5.17
N GLY A 144 10.54 3.32 4.62
CA GLY A 144 11.56 4.34 4.44
C GLY A 144 11.15 5.39 3.40
N ALA A 145 10.45 4.96 2.34
CA ALA A 145 9.87 5.84 1.32
C ALA A 145 8.79 6.73 1.94
N TRP A 146 7.92 6.15 2.76
CA TRP A 146 6.83 6.88 3.42
C TRP A 146 7.32 8.06 4.25
N ALA A 147 8.31 7.78 5.11
CA ALA A 147 8.78 8.75 6.11
C ALA A 147 9.35 10.03 5.50
N PHE A 148 10.02 9.93 4.33
CA PHE A 148 10.57 11.10 3.62
C PHE A 148 11.17 10.78 2.25
N ALA A 149 11.71 9.57 2.04
CA ALA A 149 12.73 9.36 1.02
C ALA A 149 12.25 9.52 -0.43
N ALA A 150 11.03 9.08 -0.75
CA ALA A 150 10.45 9.26 -2.08
C ALA A 150 10.09 10.73 -2.33
N GLU A 151 10.31 11.20 -3.55
CA GLU A 151 9.95 12.58 -3.94
C GLU A 151 8.43 12.77 -3.93
N SER A 152 7.69 11.80 -4.48
CA SER A 152 6.23 11.68 -4.40
C SER A 152 5.84 10.33 -3.78
N LEU A 153 4.90 10.35 -2.84
CA LEU A 153 4.37 9.16 -2.18
C LEU A 153 2.89 8.99 -2.53
N VAL A 154 2.59 7.91 -3.26
CA VAL A 154 1.22 7.53 -3.61
C VAL A 154 0.82 6.33 -2.75
N LEU A 155 -0.07 6.57 -1.81
CA LEU A 155 -0.66 5.51 -0.99
C LEU A 155 -1.99 5.09 -1.60
N VAL A 156 -2.23 3.79 -1.66
CA VAL A 156 -3.48 3.20 -2.13
C VAL A 156 -4.15 2.49 -0.95
N GLY A 157 -5.45 2.63 -0.82
CA GLY A 157 -6.22 1.98 0.23
C GLY A 157 -7.66 1.80 -0.21
N SER A 158 -8.34 0.87 0.44
CA SER A 158 -9.77 0.66 0.26
C SER A 158 -10.52 0.96 1.55
N THR A 159 -11.80 1.27 1.45
CA THR A 159 -12.64 1.67 2.58
C THR A 159 -12.75 0.59 3.66
N ASN A 160 -12.60 -0.70 3.30
CA ASN A 160 -12.49 -1.82 4.24
C ASN A 160 -11.29 -1.75 5.20
N LYS A 161 -10.29 -0.90 4.91
CA LYS A 161 -9.11 -0.70 5.75
C LYS A 161 -9.30 0.41 6.80
N ILE A 162 -10.48 1.06 6.83
CA ILE A 162 -10.84 2.09 7.81
C ILE A 162 -11.19 1.45 9.15
N VAL A 163 -10.63 1.97 10.24
CA VAL A 163 -10.87 1.49 11.61
C VAL A 163 -11.02 2.65 12.59
N ASP A 164 -11.67 2.36 13.72
CA ASP A 164 -12.15 3.33 14.69
C ASP A 164 -11.08 4.34 15.19
N ASP A 165 -9.85 3.89 15.44
CA ASP A 165 -8.77 4.72 15.98
C ASP A 165 -7.36 4.20 15.64
N TRP A 166 -6.35 4.97 16.00
CA TRP A 166 -4.95 4.65 15.76
C TRP A 166 -4.51 3.35 16.44
N GLU A 167 -4.92 3.10 17.70
CA GLU A 167 -4.62 1.83 18.37
C GLU A 167 -5.19 0.64 17.60
N THR A 168 -6.44 0.74 17.13
CA THR A 168 -7.10 -0.28 16.33
C THR A 168 -6.43 -0.44 14.96
N ALA A 169 -5.86 0.63 14.38
CA ALA A 169 -5.07 0.55 13.14
C ALA A 169 -3.79 -0.27 13.33
N VAL A 170 -3.10 -0.09 14.46
CA VAL A 170 -1.93 -0.91 14.81
C VAL A 170 -2.32 -2.36 15.10
N GLU A 171 -3.48 -2.59 15.71
CA GLU A 171 -4.01 -3.93 15.92
C GLU A 171 -4.40 -4.60 14.60
N ARG A 172 -5.07 -3.89 13.68
CA ARG A 172 -5.39 -4.38 12.32
C ARG A 172 -4.13 -4.88 11.61
N VAL A 173 -3.04 -4.12 11.66
CA VAL A 173 -1.77 -4.53 11.08
C VAL A 173 -1.28 -5.87 11.64
N ARG A 174 -1.41 -6.08 12.96
CA ARG A 174 -0.83 -7.25 13.64
C ARG A 174 -1.72 -8.47 13.66
N GLU A 175 -3.02 -8.26 13.76
CA GLU A 175 -4.03 -9.30 14.00
C GLU A 175 -4.79 -9.68 12.73
N PHE A 176 -4.77 -8.82 11.70
CA PHE A 176 -5.46 -9.05 10.43
C PHE A 176 -4.48 -9.07 9.25
N ALA A 177 -3.81 -7.96 8.96
CA ALA A 177 -2.97 -7.83 7.78
C ALA A 177 -1.75 -8.76 7.82
N TYR A 178 -1.06 -8.83 8.96
CA TYR A 178 0.16 -9.65 9.10
C TYR A 178 -0.10 -11.15 8.92
N PRO A 179 -1.07 -11.80 9.59
CA PRO A 179 -1.33 -13.22 9.37
C PRO A 179 -1.62 -13.56 7.89
N LEU A 180 -2.39 -12.70 7.21
CA LEU A 180 -2.70 -12.86 5.79
C LEU A 180 -1.44 -12.69 4.91
N GLU A 181 -0.62 -11.69 5.20
CA GLU A 181 0.66 -11.47 4.51
C GLU A 181 1.67 -12.59 4.77
N ASP A 182 1.70 -13.14 5.98
CA ASP A 182 2.59 -14.25 6.35
C ASP A 182 2.24 -15.51 5.54
N ALA A 183 0.95 -15.84 5.44
CA ALA A 183 0.46 -16.94 4.62
C ALA A 183 0.74 -16.72 3.13
N ARG A 184 0.46 -15.51 2.61
CA ARG A 184 0.79 -15.13 1.23
C ARG A 184 2.28 -15.24 0.96
N ALA A 185 3.13 -14.75 1.86
CA ALA A 185 4.58 -14.76 1.69
C ALA A 185 5.15 -16.19 1.65
N GLU A 186 4.62 -17.12 2.44
CA GLU A 186 4.98 -18.54 2.35
C GLU A 186 4.63 -19.13 0.96
N GLU A 187 3.46 -18.81 0.41
CA GLU A 187 3.04 -19.27 -0.92
C GLU A 187 3.87 -18.66 -2.06
N VAL A 188 4.12 -17.35 -2.01
CA VAL A 188 4.76 -16.60 -3.10
C VAL A 188 6.30 -16.69 -3.03
N TYR A 189 6.88 -16.59 -1.84
CA TYR A 189 8.33 -16.50 -1.64
C TYR A 189 8.95 -17.75 -1.01
N GLY A 190 8.15 -18.70 -0.52
CA GLY A 190 8.63 -19.88 0.20
C GLY A 190 9.22 -19.56 1.57
N GLN A 191 8.88 -18.40 2.14
CA GLN A 191 9.30 -17.95 3.46
C GLN A 191 8.27 -16.99 4.06
N GLY A 192 8.01 -17.11 5.35
CA GLY A 192 7.11 -16.24 6.07
C GLY A 192 7.56 -14.78 6.16
N SER A 193 6.62 -13.94 6.58
CA SER A 193 6.75 -12.50 6.76
C SER A 193 6.93 -12.13 8.23
N VAL A 194 7.11 -10.83 8.49
CA VAL A 194 7.13 -10.26 9.85
C VAL A 194 6.81 -8.78 9.81
N VAL A 195 6.09 -8.28 10.82
CA VAL A 195 6.00 -6.83 11.09
C VAL A 195 7.35 -6.33 11.62
N GLY A 196 8.28 -6.05 10.70
CA GLY A 196 9.64 -5.65 11.05
C GLY A 196 9.76 -4.17 11.44
N LYS A 197 9.03 -3.31 10.73
CA LYS A 197 8.91 -1.87 10.99
C LYS A 197 7.47 -1.45 10.76
N LEU A 198 7.02 -0.51 11.57
CA LEU A 198 5.70 0.10 11.50
C LEU A 198 5.91 1.59 11.29
N VAL A 199 5.18 2.17 10.34
CA VAL A 199 5.12 3.62 10.12
C VAL A 199 3.69 4.09 10.35
N SER A 200 3.56 5.24 10.99
CA SER A 200 2.31 5.98 11.08
C SER A 200 2.56 7.33 10.43
N LEU A 201 1.90 7.59 9.31
CA LEU A 201 1.89 8.90 8.69
C LEU A 201 0.83 9.74 9.40
N GLU A 202 1.29 10.52 10.37
CA GLU A 202 0.42 11.37 11.19
C GLU A 202 0.25 12.77 10.61
N HIS A 203 1.26 13.32 9.94
CA HIS A 203 1.21 14.64 9.28
C HIS A 203 2.29 14.75 8.20
N GLU A 204 1.91 15.14 6.99
CA GLU A 204 2.85 15.50 5.92
C GLU A 204 3.24 16.98 6.04
N ARG A 205 4.54 17.27 5.96
CA ARG A 205 5.10 18.62 6.10
C ARG A 205 5.50 19.22 4.75
N VAL A 206 5.65 18.39 3.73
CA VAL A 206 5.98 18.79 2.38
C VAL A 206 4.70 18.83 1.56
N ASP A 207 4.30 20.04 1.16
CA ASP A 207 3.10 20.23 0.35
C ASP A 207 3.21 19.43 -0.96
N ASP A 208 2.07 18.88 -1.39
CA ASP A 208 1.92 18.11 -2.64
C ASP A 208 2.76 16.82 -2.75
N ARG A 209 3.41 16.38 -1.66
CA ARG A 209 4.24 15.16 -1.66
C ARG A 209 3.43 13.88 -1.58
N THR A 210 2.43 13.83 -0.68
CA THR A 210 1.74 12.59 -0.34
C THR A 210 0.27 12.67 -0.72
N GLN A 211 -0.21 11.60 -1.36
CA GLN A 211 -1.62 11.40 -1.68
C GLN A 211 -2.10 10.01 -1.27
N LEU A 212 -3.40 9.91 -1.00
CA LEU A 212 -4.15 8.68 -0.77
C LEU A 212 -5.17 8.50 -1.90
N VAL A 213 -5.04 7.43 -2.67
CA VAL A 213 -6.07 6.91 -3.57
C VAL A 213 -6.93 5.95 -2.75
N LEU A 214 -8.16 6.37 -2.43
CA LEU A 214 -9.11 5.62 -1.62
C LEU A 214 -10.19 4.99 -2.51
N ILE A 215 -10.37 3.68 -2.41
CA ILE A 215 -11.30 2.92 -3.24
C ILE A 215 -12.49 2.48 -2.38
N ASP A 216 -13.72 2.82 -2.79
CA ASP A 216 -14.95 2.37 -2.13
C ASP A 216 -15.40 0.97 -2.60
N GLU A 217 -14.41 0.09 -2.73
CA GLU A 217 -14.55 -1.32 -3.03
C GLU A 217 -13.50 -2.07 -2.20
N PRO A 218 -13.85 -3.19 -1.54
CA PRO A 218 -12.93 -3.87 -0.63
C PRO A 218 -11.78 -4.53 -1.40
N HIS A 219 -10.55 -4.08 -1.14
CA HIS A 219 -9.34 -4.69 -1.69
C HIS A 219 -8.25 -4.92 -0.66
N GLY A 220 -7.52 -6.01 -0.87
CA GLY A 220 -6.38 -6.43 -0.06
C GLY A 220 -6.71 -6.53 1.42
N PHE A 221 -5.63 -6.56 2.20
CA PHE A 221 -5.67 -6.71 3.64
C PHE A 221 -4.64 -5.82 4.34
#